data_AF-A0A3A6W627-F1
#
_entry.id   AF-A0A3A6W627-F1
#
_cell.length_a   1.000
_cell.length_b   1.000
_cell.length_c   1.000
_cell.angle_alpha   90.00
_cell.angle_beta   90.00
_cell.angle_gamma   90.00
#
_symmetry.space_group_name_H-M   'P 1'
#
loop_
_entity.id
_entity.type
_entity.pdbx_description
1 polymer ?
#
loop_
_entity_poly.entity_id
_entity_poly.type
_entity_poly.pdbx_seq_one_letter_code
_entity_poly.pdbx_strand_id
1 'polypeptide(L)'
;LTVKQTSNNDGAKVEFDLANDIKIGKDGKDGVDGKIGVNGKDGSSVVINGKDGSIGLNGKDGKDGLTMKGEKGADGVTRIVYEDHNNNKHEVATLDDGLRFDANSGGEKKNKLGSKVTVKGTGAKADSEYDSSNIKTSITQGADGNSEINIGLAKDLNNINTIKNGGPATFTIGGNEFKFDGGNVNMGGNNITNLKSGIVNNNSTDDTNGANIGDVKTISKANDLHIAPTTSNRTGETTTSYAYDTASKS
;
A
#
# COMPACT_ATOMS: atom_id res chain seq x y z
N LEU A 1 5.44 64.99 18.65
CA LEU A 1 5.02 64.87 20.05
C LEU A 1 4.21 66.10 20.37
N THR A 2 2.92 65.93 20.63
CA THR A 2 2.10 67.01 21.19
C THR A 2 2.00 66.77 22.68
N VAL A 3 2.28 67.80 23.48
CA VAL A 3 2.16 67.73 24.93
C VAL A 3 1.00 68.62 25.33
N LYS A 4 -0.01 68.04 25.98
CA LYS A 4 -1.15 68.78 26.54
C LYS A 4 -1.08 68.69 28.06
N GLN A 5 -0.88 69.83 28.70
CA GLN A 5 -0.96 69.94 30.16
C GLN A 5 -2.30 70.54 30.55
N THR A 6 -2.96 69.90 31.52
CA THR A 6 -4.19 70.42 32.13
C THR A 6 -3.97 70.48 33.65
N SER A 7 -4.15 71.64 34.26
CA SER A 7 -4.01 71.81 35.71
C SER A 7 -5.37 72.12 36.33
N ASN A 8 -5.72 71.43 37.41
CA ASN A 8 -6.93 71.67 38.22
C ASN A 8 -6.60 71.56 39.72
N ASN A 9 -7.62 71.67 40.58
CA ASN A 9 -7.45 71.61 42.04
C ASN A 9 -6.93 70.25 42.55
N ASP A 10 -6.92 69.21 41.72
CA ASP A 10 -6.47 67.84 42.07
C ASP A 10 -5.04 67.55 41.55
N GLY A 11 -4.39 68.50 40.86
CA GLY A 11 -3.02 68.38 40.36
C GLY A 11 -2.86 68.70 38.87
N ALA A 12 -1.65 68.50 38.35
CA ALA A 12 -1.35 68.66 36.92
C ALA A 12 -1.36 67.30 36.21
N LYS A 13 -2.19 67.16 35.16
CA LYS A 13 -2.18 66.03 34.24
C LYS A 13 -1.42 66.43 32.97
N VAL A 14 -0.46 65.60 32.55
CA VAL A 14 0.25 65.75 31.28
C VAL A 14 -0.11 64.58 30.38
N GLU A 15 -0.69 64.89 29.22
CA GLU A 15 -0.96 63.92 28.15
C GLU A 15 0.08 64.10 27.04
N PHE A 16 0.68 62.98 26.62
CA PHE A 16 1.59 62.92 25.50
C PHE A 16 0.89 62.24 24.32
N ASP A 17 0.58 63.02 23.28
CA ASP A 17 0.08 62.47 22.04
C ASP A 17 1.28 62.18 21.13
N LEU A 18 1.53 60.89 20.92
CA LEU A 18 2.53 60.39 19.99
C LEU A 18 1.95 60.37 18.58
N ALA A 19 2.83 60.43 17.58
CA ALA A 19 2.43 60.23 16.20
C ALA A 19 1.93 58.79 16.00
N ASN A 20 1.08 58.56 14.99
CA ASN A 20 0.61 57.21 14.62
C ASN A 20 1.79 56.27 14.32
N ASP A 21 2.83 56.80 13.66
CA ASP A 21 4.09 56.09 13.43
C ASP A 21 5.16 56.64 14.38
N ILE A 22 5.64 55.77 15.26
CA ILE A 22 6.74 56.09 16.18
C ILE A 22 8.02 55.46 15.62
N LYS A 23 8.89 56.29 15.04
CA LYS A 23 10.21 55.85 14.57
C LYS A 23 11.22 55.89 15.70
N ILE A 24 11.73 54.73 16.10
CA ILE A 24 12.77 54.59 17.11
C ILE A 24 14.12 54.37 16.42
N GLY A 25 14.96 55.41 16.37
CA GLY A 25 16.28 55.39 15.71
C GLY A 25 16.32 56.15 14.37
N LYS A 26 17.52 56.30 13.80
CA LYS A 26 17.77 56.91 12.47
C LYS A 26 17.97 55.79 11.42
N ASP A 27 17.62 56.02 10.15
CA ASP A 27 17.93 55.06 9.06
C ASP A 27 19.45 55.01 8.81
N GLY A 28 20.04 53.83 8.58
CA GLY A 28 21.50 53.67 8.41
C GLY A 28 22.04 54.28 7.12
N LYS A 29 23.24 54.89 7.05
CA LYS A 29 24.50 54.60 7.79
C LYS A 29 24.85 55.57 8.94
N ASP A 30 25.65 55.03 9.87
CA ASP A 30 26.11 55.56 11.17
C ASP A 30 25.01 55.69 12.25
N GLY A 31 24.51 54.53 12.74
CA GLY A 31 23.60 54.46 13.88
C GLY A 31 23.59 53.07 14.54
N VAL A 32 23.38 53.03 15.87
CA VAL A 32 23.10 51.80 16.63
C VAL A 32 21.70 51.31 16.30
N ASP A 33 21.53 50.01 16.09
CA ASP A 33 20.24 49.38 15.75
C ASP A 33 19.13 49.74 16.77
N GLY A 34 17.93 50.07 16.29
CA GLY A 34 16.78 50.41 17.14
C GLY A 34 16.24 49.19 17.91
N LYS A 35 15.69 49.43 19.11
CA LYS A 35 15.03 48.42 19.97
C LYS A 35 13.75 48.99 20.55
N ILE A 36 12.69 48.18 20.58
CA ILE A 36 11.49 48.43 21.39
C ILE A 36 11.42 47.34 22.45
N GLY A 37 11.14 47.70 23.70
CA GLY A 37 11.02 46.73 24.79
C GLY A 37 9.92 47.10 25.78
N VAL A 38 9.18 46.10 26.25
CA VAL A 38 8.24 46.20 27.36
C VAL A 38 8.81 45.37 28.51
N ASN A 39 9.06 45.99 29.65
CA ASN A 39 9.60 45.32 30.83
C ASN A 39 8.47 45.03 31.81
N GLY A 40 8.27 43.76 32.12
CA GLY A 40 7.40 43.29 33.19
C GLY A 40 8.13 43.25 34.54
N LYS A 41 7.36 43.02 35.60
CA LYS A 41 7.90 42.77 36.94
C LYS A 41 8.76 41.49 36.93
N ASP A 42 9.78 41.48 37.78
CA ASP A 42 10.68 40.34 37.98
C ASP A 42 11.30 39.80 36.68
N GLY A 43 11.90 40.67 35.85
CA GLY A 43 12.71 40.26 34.70
C GLY A 43 11.95 39.77 33.45
N SER A 44 10.62 39.63 33.50
CA SER A 44 9.82 39.29 32.31
C SER A 44 9.87 40.42 31.28
N SER A 45 9.92 40.12 29.98
CA SER A 45 9.95 41.17 28.95
C SER A 45 9.54 40.70 27.55
N VAL A 46 9.19 41.66 26.70
CA VAL A 46 9.06 41.48 25.24
C VAL A 46 9.96 42.50 24.56
N VAL A 47 10.76 42.08 23.59
CA VAL A 47 11.73 42.93 22.89
C VAL A 47 11.63 42.73 21.38
N ILE A 48 11.58 43.81 20.61
CA ILE A 48 11.70 43.81 19.15
C ILE A 48 13.06 44.39 18.78
N ASN A 49 13.88 43.60 18.09
CA ASN A 49 15.24 43.98 17.72
C ASN A 49 15.30 44.42 16.26
N GLY A 50 15.61 45.70 16.01
CA GLY A 50 15.75 46.24 14.66
C GLY A 50 16.97 45.70 13.89
N LYS A 51 17.94 45.11 14.60
CA LYS A 51 19.16 44.53 14.02
C LYS A 51 18.88 43.39 13.05
N ASP A 52 18.07 42.44 13.50
CA ASP A 52 17.79 41.18 12.80
C ASP A 52 16.29 40.90 12.66
N GLY A 53 15.44 41.85 13.08
CA GLY A 53 13.99 41.72 13.02
C GLY A 53 13.41 40.70 14.00
N SER A 54 14.18 40.25 15.00
CA SER A 54 13.72 39.26 15.96
C SER A 54 12.79 39.84 17.02
N ILE A 55 11.91 38.98 17.54
CA ILE A 55 11.07 39.23 18.72
C ILE A 55 11.55 38.29 19.83
N GLY A 56 12.08 38.85 20.91
CA GLY A 56 12.41 38.13 22.13
C GLY A 56 11.26 38.21 23.14
N LEU A 57 10.91 37.08 23.74
CA LEU A 57 9.98 36.94 24.85
C LEU A 57 10.76 36.34 26.02
N ASN A 58 10.77 37.00 27.18
CA ASN A 58 11.37 36.46 28.40
C ASN A 58 10.29 36.30 29.47
N GLY A 59 10.25 35.13 30.08
CA GLY A 59 9.52 34.92 31.32
C GLY A 59 10.26 35.47 32.54
N LYS A 60 9.71 35.16 33.72
CA LYS A 60 10.22 35.66 35.00
C LYS A 60 11.69 35.31 35.18
N ASP A 61 12.48 36.32 35.54
CA ASP A 61 13.92 36.24 35.79
C ASP A 61 14.71 35.63 34.60
N GLY A 62 14.22 35.83 33.36
CA GLY A 62 14.86 35.33 32.14
C GLY A 62 14.63 33.83 31.85
N LYS A 63 13.83 33.15 32.67
CA LYS A 63 13.32 31.81 32.33
C LYS A 63 12.32 31.93 31.20
N ASP A 64 12.06 30.85 30.47
CA ASP A 64 10.99 30.86 29.46
C ASP A 64 11.28 31.78 28.25
N GLY A 65 12.58 32.03 28.02
CA GLY A 65 13.14 32.85 26.94
C GLY A 65 12.97 32.26 25.54
N LEU A 66 12.13 32.88 24.72
CA LEU A 66 11.88 32.50 23.33
C LEU A 66 12.26 33.65 22.40
N THR A 67 13.14 33.41 21.43
CA THR A 67 13.40 34.39 20.36
C THR A 67 12.83 33.88 19.06
N MET A 68 12.01 34.67 18.37
CA MET A 68 11.37 34.33 17.10
C MET A 68 11.81 35.29 16.00
N LYS A 69 12.04 34.78 14.79
CA LYS A 69 12.36 35.59 13.61
C LYS A 69 12.00 34.87 12.31
N GLY A 70 11.88 35.63 11.23
CA GLY A 70 11.83 35.06 9.88
C GLY A 70 13.23 34.65 9.42
N GLU A 71 13.43 33.39 9.10
CA GLU A 71 14.65 32.89 8.43
C GLU A 71 14.26 31.94 7.30
N LYS A 72 15.19 31.63 6.39
CA LYS A 72 14.97 30.55 5.42
C LYS A 72 15.06 29.21 6.14
N GLY A 73 14.01 28.40 6.05
CA GLY A 73 14.02 27.02 6.50
C GLY A 73 14.94 26.14 5.66
N ALA A 74 15.10 24.89 6.07
CA ALA A 74 15.95 23.91 5.37
C ALA A 74 15.54 23.68 3.89
N ASP A 75 14.29 23.95 3.53
CA ASP A 75 13.75 23.87 2.17
C ASP A 75 13.88 25.17 1.36
N GLY A 76 14.44 26.22 1.95
CA GLY A 76 14.62 27.54 1.33
C GLY A 76 13.41 28.47 1.41
N VAL A 77 12.29 28.02 2.00
CA VAL A 77 11.09 28.84 2.23
C VAL A 77 11.27 29.65 3.51
N THR A 78 10.79 30.90 3.54
CA THR A 78 10.82 31.70 4.77
C THR A 78 9.88 31.11 5.81
N ARG A 79 10.41 30.79 6.99
CA ARG A 79 9.69 30.21 8.13
C ARG A 79 9.87 31.08 9.36
N ILE A 80 8.96 30.91 10.31
CA ILE A 80 9.20 31.37 11.69
C ILE A 80 10.17 30.38 12.31
N VAL A 81 11.37 30.85 12.59
CA VAL A 81 12.37 30.11 13.36
C VAL A 81 12.33 30.67 14.77
N TYR A 82 12.29 29.76 15.75
CA TYR A 82 12.41 30.13 17.14
C TYR A 82 13.57 29.40 17.81
N GLU A 83 14.18 30.08 18.76
CA GLU A 83 15.22 29.53 19.61
C GLU A 83 14.65 29.39 21.03
N ASP A 84 14.64 28.16 21.55
CA ASP A 84 14.27 27.91 22.94
C ASP A 84 15.38 28.40 23.89
N HIS A 85 15.13 28.43 25.20
CA HIS A 85 16.13 28.91 26.17
C HIS A 85 17.17 27.86 26.54
N ASN A 86 17.18 26.73 25.85
CA ASN A 86 18.36 25.86 25.74
C ASN A 86 19.22 26.22 24.50
N ASN A 87 18.86 27.28 23.78
CA ASN A 87 19.46 27.74 22.53
C ASN A 87 19.33 26.73 21.37
N ASN A 88 18.31 25.86 21.42
CA ASN A 88 17.99 24.99 20.28
C ASN A 88 17.07 25.73 19.32
N LYS A 89 17.40 25.65 18.03
CA LYS A 89 16.59 26.20 16.96
C LYS A 89 15.52 25.21 16.53
N HIS A 90 14.32 25.73 16.33
CA HIS A 90 13.15 25.02 15.85
C HIS A 90 12.49 25.82 14.74
N GLU A 91 11.86 25.13 13.80
CA GLU A 91 11.10 25.74 12.71
C GLU A 91 9.61 25.46 12.89
N VAL A 92 8.77 26.50 12.79
CA VAL A 92 7.32 26.32 12.77
C VAL A 92 6.89 25.81 11.40
N ALA A 93 6.16 24.69 11.37
CA ALA A 93 5.60 24.13 10.14
C ALA A 93 4.55 25.07 9.52
N THR A 94 4.51 25.09 8.19
CA THR A 94 3.52 25.77 7.37
C THR A 94 2.44 24.80 6.88
N LEU A 95 1.39 25.32 6.22
CA LEU A 95 0.39 24.46 5.59
C LEU A 95 0.98 23.61 4.44
N ASP A 96 2.15 23.97 3.91
CA ASP A 96 2.80 23.22 2.83
C ASP A 96 3.65 22.04 3.33
N ASP A 97 3.90 21.93 4.65
CA ASP A 97 4.82 20.96 5.29
C ASP A 97 4.17 19.64 5.71
N GLY A 98 3.09 19.22 5.06
CA GLY A 98 2.41 17.99 5.46
C GLY A 98 3.15 16.70 5.05
N LEU A 99 2.47 15.57 5.21
CA LEU A 99 3.07 14.25 4.99
C LEU A 99 3.39 14.00 3.51
N ARG A 100 4.46 13.22 3.28
CA ARG A 100 4.88 12.74 1.96
C ARG A 100 4.45 11.28 1.83
N PHE A 101 3.80 10.94 0.73
CA PHE A 101 3.34 9.59 0.42
C PHE A 101 3.99 9.13 -0.87
N ASP A 102 4.62 7.97 -0.85
CA ASP A 102 5.14 7.31 -2.04
C ASP A 102 4.55 5.90 -2.15
N ALA A 103 4.69 5.29 -3.31
CA ALA A 103 4.24 3.94 -3.60
C ALA A 103 5.19 3.27 -4.60
N ASN A 104 4.98 1.98 -4.85
CA ASN A 104 5.77 1.25 -5.86
C ASN A 104 5.74 1.90 -7.26
N SER A 105 4.76 2.75 -7.54
CA SER A 105 4.67 3.53 -8.78
C SER A 105 3.96 4.87 -8.54
N GLY A 106 4.17 5.83 -9.45
CA GLY A 106 3.56 7.17 -9.37
C GLY A 106 4.43 8.23 -8.66
N GLY A 107 5.45 7.78 -7.92
CA GLY A 107 6.41 8.61 -7.20
C GLY A 107 5.78 9.45 -6.08
N GLU A 108 6.63 10.06 -5.27
CA GLU A 108 6.21 10.86 -4.13
C GLU A 108 5.12 11.90 -4.46
N LYS A 109 4.16 12.01 -3.54
CA LYS A 109 3.15 13.05 -3.45
C LYS A 109 3.23 13.73 -2.09
N LYS A 110 3.16 15.05 -2.07
CA LYS A 110 3.09 15.83 -0.84
C LYS A 110 1.63 16.16 -0.53
N ASN A 111 1.14 15.71 0.61
CA ASN A 111 -0.15 16.10 1.14
C ASN A 111 0.05 17.26 2.10
N LYS A 112 -0.47 18.44 1.76
CA LYS A 112 -0.43 19.64 2.61
C LYS A 112 -1.03 19.39 3.99
N LEU A 113 -0.54 20.09 5.02
CA LEU A 113 -1.11 20.03 6.36
C LEU A 113 -2.56 20.53 6.32
N GLY A 114 -3.47 19.80 6.97
CA GLY A 114 -4.91 20.06 6.92
C GLY A 114 -5.62 19.54 5.67
N SER A 115 -4.91 18.92 4.72
CA SER A 115 -5.54 18.24 3.58
C SER A 115 -6.06 16.84 3.93
N LYS A 116 -6.96 16.30 3.08
CA LYS A 116 -7.52 14.96 3.22
C LYS A 116 -6.80 13.96 2.31
N VAL A 117 -6.32 12.86 2.88
CA VAL A 117 -5.90 11.66 2.15
C VAL A 117 -7.10 10.72 2.04
N THR A 118 -7.41 10.22 0.85
CA THR A 118 -8.49 9.26 0.63
C THR A 118 -7.89 7.94 0.14
N VAL A 119 -8.03 6.88 0.94
CA VAL A 119 -7.67 5.51 0.56
C VAL A 119 -8.96 4.79 0.16
N LYS A 120 -9.13 4.50 -1.13
CA LYS A 120 -10.41 4.00 -1.67
C LYS A 120 -10.21 2.90 -2.71
N GLY A 121 -10.85 1.75 -2.49
CA GLY A 121 -11.06 0.70 -3.48
C GLY A 121 -12.33 0.92 -4.33
N THR A 122 -12.52 0.11 -5.37
CA THR A 122 -13.67 0.22 -6.32
C THR A 122 -14.84 -0.72 -5.99
N GLY A 123 -14.80 -1.45 -4.87
CA GLY A 123 -15.86 -2.35 -4.45
C GLY A 123 -17.20 -1.63 -4.23
N ALA A 124 -18.30 -2.29 -4.61
CA ALA A 124 -19.66 -1.74 -4.54
C ALA A 124 -20.62 -2.53 -3.62
N LYS A 125 -20.15 -3.65 -3.06
CA LYS A 125 -20.90 -4.49 -2.10
C LYS A 125 -20.92 -3.88 -0.70
N ALA A 126 -21.78 -4.42 0.18
CA ALA A 126 -21.79 -4.05 1.58
C ALA A 126 -20.50 -4.48 2.30
N ASP A 127 -20.11 -3.75 3.36
CA ASP A 127 -18.86 -4.00 4.09
C ASP A 127 -18.77 -5.43 4.64
N SER A 128 -19.91 -6.03 5.02
CA SER A 128 -20.00 -7.41 5.52
C SER A 128 -19.70 -8.48 4.46
N GLU A 129 -19.62 -8.12 3.18
CA GLU A 129 -19.27 -9.02 2.09
C GLU A 129 -17.78 -9.00 1.74
N TYR A 130 -16.96 -8.26 2.49
CA TYR A 130 -15.51 -8.27 2.36
C TYR A 130 -14.89 -8.92 3.59
N ASP A 131 -13.83 -9.70 3.35
CA ASP A 131 -13.07 -10.35 4.41
C ASP A 131 -11.63 -9.85 4.37
N SER A 132 -11.19 -9.20 5.44
CA SER A 132 -9.82 -8.69 5.59
C SER A 132 -8.85 -9.73 6.15
N SER A 133 -9.28 -10.94 6.51
CA SER A 133 -8.45 -11.98 7.12
C SER A 133 -7.25 -12.40 6.26
N ASN A 134 -7.35 -12.23 4.94
CA ASN A 134 -6.27 -12.53 4.02
C ASN A 134 -5.29 -11.37 3.82
N ILE A 135 -5.52 -10.19 4.38
CA ILE A 135 -4.65 -9.02 4.22
C ILE A 135 -3.90 -8.76 5.51
N LYS A 136 -2.57 -8.75 5.45
CA LYS A 136 -1.70 -8.37 6.55
C LYS A 136 -1.02 -7.04 6.25
N THR A 137 -1.02 -6.14 7.24
CA THR A 137 -0.22 -4.91 7.21
C THR A 137 0.93 -5.00 8.21
N SER A 138 2.11 -4.49 7.84
CA SER A 138 3.24 -4.33 8.76
C SER A 138 4.02 -3.06 8.43
N ILE A 139 4.68 -2.48 9.42
CA ILE A 139 5.46 -1.24 9.26
C ILE A 139 6.92 -1.48 9.63
N THR A 140 7.82 -0.91 8.83
CA THR A 140 9.24 -0.75 9.15
C THR A 140 9.58 0.74 9.14
N GLN A 141 10.53 1.17 9.97
CA GLN A 141 11.00 2.56 10.01
C GLN A 141 12.52 2.59 9.91
N GLY A 142 13.03 3.44 9.02
CA GLY A 142 14.46 3.69 8.86
C GLY A 142 15.01 4.64 9.93
N ALA A 143 16.34 4.71 10.03
CA ALA A 143 17.01 5.62 10.95
C ALA A 143 16.82 7.12 10.59
N ASP A 144 16.41 7.40 9.35
CA ASP A 144 16.02 8.74 8.87
C ASP A 144 14.60 9.15 9.30
N GLY A 145 13.87 8.26 9.99
CA GLY A 145 12.50 8.48 10.44
C GLY A 145 11.43 8.14 9.40
N ASN A 146 11.80 7.80 8.17
CA ASN A 146 10.84 7.41 7.13
C ASN A 146 10.30 6.00 7.38
N SER A 147 9.01 5.78 7.11
CA SER A 147 8.36 4.47 7.32
C SER A 147 7.85 3.86 6.02
N GLU A 148 7.93 2.53 5.93
CA GLU A 148 7.35 1.75 4.84
C GLU A 148 6.24 0.85 5.40
N ILE A 149 5.03 1.02 4.86
CA ILE A 149 3.88 0.17 5.19
C ILE A 149 3.79 -0.92 4.13
N ASN A 150 4.06 -2.15 4.55
CA ASN A 150 3.90 -3.35 3.72
C ASN A 150 2.47 -3.86 3.83
N ILE A 151 1.88 -4.19 2.68
CA ILE A 151 0.56 -4.83 2.58
C ILE A 151 0.75 -6.15 1.84
N GLY A 152 0.46 -7.26 2.50
CA GLY A 152 0.65 -8.61 1.95
C GLY A 152 -0.62 -9.44 2.02
N LEU A 153 -0.70 -10.45 1.15
CA LEU A 153 -1.72 -11.50 1.20
C LEU A 153 -1.26 -12.66 2.09
N ALA A 154 -2.22 -13.35 2.70
CA ALA A 154 -1.97 -14.65 3.34
C ALA A 154 -1.46 -15.64 2.29
N LYS A 155 -0.51 -16.51 2.68
CA LYS A 155 -0.03 -17.60 1.82
C LYS A 155 -1.14 -18.61 1.56
N ASP A 156 -1.94 -18.89 2.58
CA ASP A 156 -3.14 -19.70 2.51
C ASP A 156 -4.35 -18.77 2.57
N LEU A 157 -5.05 -18.61 1.44
CA LEU A 157 -6.23 -17.75 1.36
C LEU A 157 -7.45 -18.47 1.95
N ASN A 158 -8.15 -17.81 2.87
CA ASN A 158 -9.36 -18.32 3.53
C ASN A 158 -10.61 -17.56 3.07
N ASN A 159 -11.80 -18.17 3.19
CA ASN A 159 -13.09 -17.53 2.92
C ASN A 159 -13.23 -16.92 1.52
N ILE A 160 -12.59 -17.51 0.51
CA ILE A 160 -12.75 -17.12 -0.90
C ILE A 160 -13.88 -17.96 -1.52
N ASN A 161 -15.03 -17.32 -1.75
CA ASN A 161 -16.18 -18.02 -2.32
C ASN A 161 -16.03 -18.32 -3.83
N THR A 162 -15.44 -17.40 -4.61
CA THR A 162 -15.31 -17.54 -6.07
C THR A 162 -14.07 -16.84 -6.59
N ILE A 163 -13.39 -17.44 -7.57
CA ILE A 163 -12.32 -16.80 -8.36
C ILE A 163 -12.75 -16.79 -9.83
N LYS A 164 -12.78 -15.61 -10.44
CA LYS A 164 -13.10 -15.45 -11.87
C LYS A 164 -11.94 -14.76 -12.59
N ASN A 165 -11.22 -15.51 -13.41
CA ASN A 165 -10.15 -14.97 -14.24
C ASN A 165 -10.73 -14.35 -15.53
N GLY A 166 -10.17 -13.23 -15.97
CA GLY A 166 -10.53 -12.60 -17.24
C GLY A 166 -9.79 -13.24 -18.42
N GLY A 167 -10.41 -13.24 -19.62
CA GLY A 167 -9.82 -13.79 -20.84
C GLY A 167 -9.82 -15.33 -20.90
N PRO A 168 -9.05 -15.95 -21.82
CA PRO A 168 -8.85 -17.40 -21.81
C PRO A 168 -8.14 -17.78 -20.51
N ALA A 169 -8.87 -18.43 -19.60
CA ALA A 169 -8.37 -18.74 -18.28
C ALA A 169 -7.31 -19.86 -18.35
N THR A 170 -6.05 -19.52 -18.11
CA THR A 170 -5.04 -20.50 -17.70
C THR A 170 -5.13 -20.65 -16.19
N PHE A 171 -5.41 -21.86 -15.72
CA PHE A 171 -5.38 -22.19 -14.30
C PHE A 171 -4.15 -23.04 -14.00
N THR A 172 -3.21 -22.50 -13.23
CA THR A 172 -2.00 -23.20 -12.80
C THR A 172 -2.08 -23.41 -11.30
N ILE A 173 -1.93 -24.66 -10.88
CA ILE A 173 -1.90 -25.07 -9.49
C ILE A 173 -0.50 -25.57 -9.21
N GLY A 174 0.17 -25.00 -8.20
CA GLY A 174 1.46 -25.51 -7.75
C GLY A 174 1.31 -26.79 -6.93
N GLY A 175 2.35 -27.61 -6.89
CA GLY A 175 2.38 -28.85 -6.11
C GLY A 175 2.16 -30.12 -6.94
N ASN A 176 1.97 -31.26 -6.26
CA ASN A 176 1.94 -32.59 -6.88
C ASN A 176 0.52 -33.09 -7.22
N GLU A 177 -0.53 -32.47 -6.68
CA GLU A 177 -1.89 -33.00 -6.74
C GLU A 177 -2.92 -31.93 -7.13
N PHE A 178 -3.89 -32.34 -7.96
CA PHE A 178 -5.12 -31.61 -8.23
C PHE A 178 -6.31 -32.46 -7.79
N LYS A 179 -6.93 -32.12 -6.66
CA LYS A 179 -8.02 -32.89 -6.04
C LYS A 179 -9.29 -32.04 -5.91
N PHE A 180 -10.43 -32.68 -6.14
CA PHE A 180 -11.76 -32.17 -5.80
C PHE A 180 -12.33 -33.02 -4.66
N ASP A 181 -12.92 -32.39 -3.64
CA ASP A 181 -13.55 -33.10 -2.53
C ASP A 181 -15.06 -33.28 -2.79
N GLY A 182 -15.36 -34.19 -3.72
CA GLY A 182 -16.71 -34.55 -4.13
C GLY A 182 -17.17 -33.90 -5.44
N GLY A 183 -18.31 -34.39 -5.93
CA GLY A 183 -18.90 -33.97 -7.20
C GLY A 183 -18.24 -34.58 -8.44
N ASN A 184 -18.83 -34.29 -9.61
CA ASN A 184 -18.31 -34.72 -10.92
C ASN A 184 -17.46 -33.60 -11.53
N VAL A 185 -16.41 -33.97 -12.25
CA VAL A 185 -15.66 -33.04 -13.10
C VAL A 185 -16.39 -32.91 -14.43
N ASN A 186 -16.81 -31.70 -14.80
CA ASN A 186 -17.40 -31.41 -16.10
C ASN A 186 -16.43 -30.59 -16.96
N MET A 187 -15.97 -31.17 -18.07
CA MET A 187 -15.04 -30.53 -18.99
C MET A 187 -15.72 -29.65 -20.05
N GLY A 188 -17.04 -29.47 -19.99
CA GLY A 188 -17.78 -28.64 -20.95
C GLY A 188 -17.71 -29.15 -22.40
N GLY A 189 -17.55 -30.47 -22.59
CA GLY A 189 -17.37 -31.10 -23.91
C GLY A 189 -15.95 -31.00 -24.48
N ASN A 190 -14.99 -30.48 -23.73
CA ASN A 190 -13.59 -30.42 -24.17
C ASN A 190 -12.89 -31.78 -24.05
N ASN A 191 -11.88 -31.98 -24.90
CA ASN A 191 -11.02 -33.15 -24.86
C ASN A 191 -10.10 -33.11 -23.62
N ILE A 192 -9.85 -34.29 -23.04
CA ILE A 192 -8.76 -34.51 -22.09
C ILE A 192 -7.61 -35.16 -22.86
N THR A 193 -6.53 -34.41 -23.09
CA THR A 193 -5.33 -34.89 -23.79
C THR A 193 -4.22 -35.21 -22.80
N ASN A 194 -3.19 -35.96 -23.24
CA ASN A 194 -2.03 -36.33 -22.41
C ASN A 194 -2.38 -37.15 -21.14
N LEU A 195 -3.48 -37.91 -21.18
CA LEU A 195 -3.81 -38.86 -20.13
C LEU A 195 -2.86 -40.07 -20.22
N LYS A 196 -2.09 -40.31 -19.16
CA LYS A 196 -1.24 -41.50 -19.06
C LYS A 196 -2.10 -42.77 -19.10
N SER A 197 -1.55 -43.84 -19.67
CA SER A 197 -2.19 -45.16 -19.66
C SER A 197 -2.50 -45.58 -18.23
N GLY A 198 -3.71 -46.11 -18.07
CA GLY A 198 -4.16 -46.67 -16.82
C GLY A 198 -3.52 -48.01 -16.48
N ILE A 199 -3.13 -48.75 -17.52
CA ILE A 199 -2.49 -50.06 -17.42
C ILE A 199 -0.98 -49.85 -17.31
N VAL A 200 -0.42 -50.00 -16.12
CA VAL A 200 1.03 -50.05 -15.93
C VAL A 200 1.43 -51.50 -15.66
N ASN A 201 2.37 -52.02 -16.45
CA ASN A 201 2.95 -53.37 -16.25
C ASN A 201 1.95 -54.55 -16.21
N ASN A 202 0.74 -54.40 -16.78
CA ASN A 202 -0.28 -55.45 -16.82
C ASN A 202 -0.68 -55.97 -15.41
N ASN A 203 -0.69 -55.07 -14.43
CA ASN A 203 -1.02 -55.38 -13.04
C ASN A 203 -2.43 -54.87 -12.67
N SER A 204 -3.28 -55.77 -12.17
CA SER A 204 -4.69 -55.49 -11.86
C SER A 204 -4.89 -54.44 -10.75
N THR A 205 -3.87 -54.12 -9.95
CA THR A 205 -3.95 -53.03 -8.96
C THR A 205 -4.03 -51.64 -9.57
N ASP A 206 -3.69 -51.51 -10.86
CA ASP A 206 -3.60 -50.22 -11.55
C ASP A 206 -4.87 -49.90 -12.35
N ASP A 207 -5.83 -50.83 -12.42
CA ASP A 207 -7.13 -50.73 -13.12
C ASP A 207 -8.15 -49.82 -12.39
N THR A 208 -7.68 -48.85 -11.60
CA THR A 208 -8.51 -47.97 -10.76
C THR A 208 -8.63 -46.54 -11.29
N ASN A 209 -8.07 -46.26 -12.47
CA ASN A 209 -8.05 -44.96 -13.13
C ASN A 209 -8.73 -45.01 -14.52
N GLY A 210 -8.74 -43.90 -15.26
CA GLY A 210 -9.34 -43.84 -16.60
C GLY A 210 -8.42 -44.42 -17.69
N ALA A 211 -8.96 -45.28 -18.55
CA ALA A 211 -8.26 -45.79 -19.73
C ALA A 211 -8.10 -44.69 -20.80
N ASN A 212 -6.90 -44.59 -21.39
CA ASN A 212 -6.70 -43.75 -22.57
C ASN A 212 -7.03 -44.51 -23.87
N ILE A 213 -7.05 -43.82 -25.02
CA ILE A 213 -7.41 -44.44 -26.31
C ILE A 213 -6.44 -45.55 -26.74
N GLY A 214 -5.18 -45.50 -26.29
CA GLY A 214 -4.20 -46.56 -26.52
C GLY A 214 -4.59 -47.84 -25.80
N ASP A 215 -4.99 -47.73 -24.53
CA ASP A 215 -5.46 -48.85 -23.70
C ASP A 215 -6.66 -49.54 -24.35
N VAL A 216 -7.65 -48.75 -24.78
CA VAL A 216 -8.85 -49.26 -25.46
C VAL A 216 -8.49 -50.00 -26.75
N LYS A 217 -7.57 -49.46 -27.56
CA LYS A 217 -7.10 -50.13 -28.79
C LYS A 217 -6.39 -51.44 -28.49
N THR A 218 -5.57 -51.49 -27.45
CA THR A 218 -4.88 -52.72 -27.02
C THR A 218 -5.88 -53.78 -26.58
N ILE A 219 -6.84 -53.42 -25.73
CA ILE A 219 -7.92 -54.32 -25.28
C ILE A 219 -8.75 -54.81 -26.47
N SER A 220 -9.09 -53.90 -27.40
CA SER A 220 -9.86 -54.26 -28.60
C SER A 220 -9.13 -55.27 -29.48
N LYS A 221 -7.81 -55.13 -29.66
CA LYS A 221 -7.00 -56.08 -30.43
C LYS A 221 -6.85 -57.42 -29.72
N ALA A 222 -6.61 -57.41 -28.41
CA ALA A 222 -6.48 -58.63 -27.62
C ALA A 222 -7.77 -59.49 -27.65
N ASN A 223 -8.93 -58.84 -27.85
CA ASN A 223 -10.23 -59.50 -27.96
C ASN A 223 -10.70 -59.69 -29.41
N ASP A 224 -9.92 -59.28 -30.41
CA ASP A 224 -10.27 -59.47 -31.82
C ASP A 224 -10.11 -60.95 -32.18
N LEU A 225 -11.23 -61.67 -32.32
CA LEU A 225 -11.25 -63.05 -32.77
C LEU A 225 -11.12 -63.10 -34.29
N HIS A 226 -9.90 -63.23 -34.80
CA HIS A 226 -9.68 -63.55 -36.21
C HIS A 226 -10.11 -64.99 -36.51
N ILE A 227 -11.38 -65.20 -36.87
CA ILE A 227 -11.82 -66.48 -37.42
C ILE A 227 -11.61 -66.45 -38.94
N ALA A 228 -10.53 -67.07 -39.40
CA ALA A 228 -10.32 -67.26 -40.83
C ALA A 228 -11.38 -68.22 -41.40
N PRO A 229 -12.04 -67.89 -42.53
CA PRO A 229 -12.93 -68.83 -43.20
C PRO A 229 -12.10 -70.03 -43.68
N THR A 230 -12.53 -71.25 -43.30
CA THR A 230 -11.92 -72.47 -43.84
C THR A 230 -12.55 -72.81 -45.18
N THR A 231 -11.74 -73.18 -46.16
CA THR A 231 -12.23 -73.64 -47.47
C THR A 231 -12.58 -75.13 -47.38
N SER A 232 -13.81 -75.49 -47.73
CA SER A 232 -14.19 -76.90 -47.88
C SER A 232 -13.68 -77.43 -49.22
N ASN A 233 -13.05 -78.61 -49.20
CA ASN A 233 -12.63 -79.33 -50.40
C ASN A 233 -13.71 -80.32 -50.89
N ARG A 234 -14.91 -80.31 -50.30
CA ARG A 234 -16.02 -81.17 -50.68
C ARG A 234 -16.79 -80.55 -51.85
N THR A 235 -16.78 -81.21 -53.00
CA THR A 235 -17.51 -80.77 -54.19
C THR A 235 -19.01 -80.66 -53.89
N GLY A 236 -19.57 -79.45 -54.02
CA GLY A 236 -21.00 -79.16 -53.82
C GLY A 236 -21.39 -78.60 -52.46
N GLU A 237 -20.44 -78.40 -51.54
CA GLU A 237 -20.73 -77.79 -50.23
C GLU A 237 -20.80 -76.25 -50.32
N THR A 238 -21.94 -75.66 -49.96
CA THR A 238 -22.17 -74.20 -49.92
C THR A 238 -22.08 -73.61 -48.51
N THR A 239 -21.74 -74.42 -47.51
CA THR A 239 -21.62 -74.02 -46.10
C THR A 239 -20.18 -73.67 -45.75
N THR A 240 -19.95 -72.41 -45.36
CA THR A 240 -18.68 -71.97 -44.76
C THR A 240 -18.66 -72.37 -43.29
N SER A 241 -17.68 -73.18 -42.89
CA SER A 241 -17.45 -73.54 -41.49
C SER A 241 -16.39 -72.62 -40.87
N TYR A 242 -16.74 -72.00 -39.75
CA TYR A 242 -15.88 -71.12 -38.96
C TYR A 242 -15.28 -71.95 -37.81
N ALA A 243 -13.99 -72.28 -37.90
CA ALA A 243 -13.28 -72.96 -36.82
C ALA A 243 -12.49 -71.93 -36.01
N TYR A 244 -12.73 -71.86 -34.70
CA TYR A 244 -11.97 -71.02 -33.78
C TYR A 244 -11.02 -71.91 -32.96
N ASP A 245 -9.73 -71.57 -32.93
CA ASP A 245 -8.79 -72.21 -32.02
C ASP A 245 -8.83 -71.49 -30.66
N THR A 246 -9.32 -72.18 -29.63
CA THR A 246 -9.34 -71.66 -28.26
C THR A 246 -7.97 -71.33 -27.69
N ALA A 247 -6.88 -71.89 -28.25
CA ALA A 247 -5.51 -71.65 -27.81
C ALA A 247 -4.90 -70.36 -28.36
N SER A 248 -5.54 -69.70 -29.35
CA SER A 248 -5.05 -68.45 -29.95
C SER A 248 -5.22 -67.20 -29.08
N LYS A 249 -5.84 -67.34 -27.90
CA LYS A 249 -5.92 -66.30 -26.87
C LYS A 249 -4.74 -66.42 -25.90
N SER A 250 -3.54 -66.02 -26.33
CA SER A 250 -2.44 -65.79 -25.39
C SER A 250 -1.58 -64.62 -25.82
#